data_AF-A0AAV0FJT8-F1
#
_entry.id   AF-A0AAV0FJT8-F1
#
_cell.length_a   1.000
_cell.length_b   1.000
_cell.length_c   1.000
_cell.angle_alpha   90.00
_cell.angle_beta   90.00
_cell.angle_gamma   90.00
#
_symmetry.space_group_name_H-M   'P 1'
#
loop_
_entity.id
_entity.type
_entity.pdbx_description
1 polymer ?
#
loop_
_entity_poly.entity_id
_entity_poly.type
_entity_poly.pdbx_seq_one_letter_code
_entity_poly.pdbx_strand_id
1 'polypeptide(L)'
;MKVKPSCAYEFEVIDRKCRCFVVNLNSKSCSCGQFQLDHFVCVHAVAAIGSRPGLSCYNYISPYYTRDMLLATWSGIMHPIGDSEDWVIPSHISSVRCKPPSCLKRPPGRPKKSRIPSIGEYRGSKH
;
A
#
# COMPACT_ATOMS: atom_id res chain seq x y z
N MET A 1 -16.42 -2.08 12.98
CA MET A 1 -15.44 -1.38 13.82
C MET A 1 -16.23 -0.48 14.74
N LYS A 2 -15.82 -0.28 15.99
CA LYS A 2 -16.47 0.68 16.89
C LYS A 2 -15.74 2.01 16.74
N VAL A 3 -16.47 3.08 16.46
CA VAL A 3 -15.91 4.42 16.26
C VAL A 3 -16.39 5.32 17.39
N LYS A 4 -15.47 6.02 18.03
CA LYS A 4 -15.77 7.07 19.02
C LYS A 4 -15.17 8.38 18.53
N PRO A 5 -15.98 9.43 18.28
CA PRO A 5 -15.44 10.75 17.97
C PRO A 5 -14.78 11.35 19.23
N SER A 6 -13.56 11.85 19.08
CA SER A 6 -12.86 12.66 20.09
C SER A 6 -13.14 14.14 19.87
N CYS A 7 -13.04 14.59 18.62
CA CYS A 7 -13.36 15.97 18.23
C CYS A 7 -13.88 16.05 16.77
N ALA A 8 -13.97 17.26 16.22
CA ALA A 8 -14.43 17.51 14.87
C ALA A 8 -13.60 16.80 13.77
N TYR A 9 -12.37 16.36 14.01
CA TYR A 9 -11.59 15.65 12.97
C TYR A 9 -10.92 14.37 13.47
N GLU A 10 -10.97 14.11 14.78
CA GLU A 10 -10.26 13.00 15.40
C GLU A 10 -11.21 11.94 15.96
N PHE A 11 -10.86 10.68 15.75
CA PHE A 11 -11.66 9.52 16.09
C PHE A 11 -10.79 8.41 16.67
N GLU A 12 -11.29 7.77 17.72
CA GLU A 12 -10.79 6.48 18.18
C GLU A 12 -11.59 5.37 17.46
N VAL A 13 -10.88 4.49 16.74
CA VAL A 13 -11.46 3.38 15.99
C VAL A 13 -10.94 2.06 16.53
N ILE A 14 -11.84 1.22 17.03
CA ILE A 14 -11.54 -0.12 17.51
C ILE A 14 -11.83 -1.12 16.38
N ASP A 15 -10.78 -1.81 15.91
CA ASP A 15 -10.88 -2.79 14.84
C ASP A 15 -11.53 -4.11 15.31
N ARG A 16 -11.71 -5.06 14.38
CA ARG A 16 -12.28 -6.39 14.71
C ARG A 16 -11.38 -7.25 15.59
N LYS A 17 -10.10 -6.88 15.74
CA LYS A 17 -9.09 -7.53 16.59
C LYS A 17 -8.94 -6.79 17.94
N CYS A 18 -9.87 -5.91 18.28
CA CYS A 18 -9.86 -5.11 19.50
C CYS A 18 -8.63 -4.19 19.65
N ARG A 19 -7.99 -3.79 18.54
CA ARG A 19 -6.91 -2.81 18.55
C ARG A 19 -7.48 -1.41 18.36
N CYS A 20 -7.00 -0.46 19.13
CA CYS A 20 -7.37 0.95 19.04
C CYS A 20 -6.47 1.67 18.03
N PHE A 21 -7.09 2.46 17.16
CA PHE A 21 -6.42 3.33 16.22
C PHE A 21 -6.96 4.75 16.33
N VAL A 22 -6.07 5.72 16.39
CA VAL A 22 -6.42 7.14 16.24
C VAL A 22 -6.43 7.48 14.76
N VAL A 23 -7.53 8.07 14.29
CA VAL A 23 -7.71 8.59 12.93
C VAL A 23 -7.93 10.10 13.01
N ASN A 24 -7.19 10.87 12.21
CA ASN A 24 -7.42 12.29 12.02
C ASN A 24 -7.72 12.60 10.56
N LEU A 25 -8.95 13.05 10.28
CA LEU A 25 -9.42 13.33 8.92
C LEU A 25 -8.89 14.65 8.35
N ASN A 26 -8.50 15.61 9.19
CA ASN A 26 -7.93 16.89 8.73
C ASN A 26 -6.50 16.69 8.23
N SER A 27 -5.66 16.00 9.01
CA SER A 27 -4.29 15.67 8.63
C SER A 27 -4.17 14.41 7.75
N LYS A 28 -5.30 13.79 7.38
CA LYS A 28 -5.37 12.55 6.59
C LYS A 28 -4.44 11.46 7.13
N SER A 29 -4.50 11.22 8.45
CA SER A 29 -3.59 10.30 9.14
C SER A 29 -4.33 9.24 9.96
N CYS A 30 -3.69 8.10 10.11
CA CYS A 30 -4.11 7.03 10.99
C CYS A 30 -2.89 6.42 11.69
N SER A 31 -3.03 6.08 12.96
CA SER A 31 -1.99 5.34 13.72
C SER A 31 -1.62 3.98 13.11
N CYS A 32 -2.41 3.43 12.17
CA CYS A 32 -2.03 2.25 11.40
C CYS A 32 -0.99 2.54 10.28
N GLY A 33 -0.64 3.80 10.03
CA GLY A 33 0.35 4.25 9.06
C GLY A 33 -0.11 4.28 7.60
N GLN A 34 -1.01 3.38 7.20
CA GLN A 34 -1.42 3.25 5.79
C GLN A 34 -2.03 4.52 5.19
N PHE A 35 -2.80 5.29 5.97
CA PHE A 35 -3.44 6.49 5.42
C PHE A 35 -2.41 7.52 4.96
N GLN A 36 -1.31 7.66 5.71
CA GLN A 36 -0.21 8.55 5.37
C GLN A 36 0.65 7.97 4.23
N LEU A 37 1.00 6.69 4.31
CA LEU A 37 1.92 6.04 3.38
C LEU A 37 1.33 5.90 1.98
N ASP A 38 0.10 5.41 1.91
CA ASP A 38 -0.57 5.17 0.63
C ASP A 38 -1.22 6.46 0.11
N HIS A 39 -1.27 7.53 0.89
CA HIS A 39 -2.06 8.73 0.59
C HIS A 39 -3.52 8.41 0.19
N PHE A 40 -4.03 7.30 0.72
CA PHE A 40 -5.31 6.69 0.42
C PHE A 40 -6.01 6.27 1.71
N VAL A 41 -7.34 6.32 1.75
CA VAL A 41 -8.09 6.00 2.97
C VAL A 41 -7.89 4.55 3.41
N CYS A 42 -7.34 4.36 4.61
CA CYS A 42 -7.26 3.03 5.22
C CYS A 42 -8.63 2.56 5.74
N VAL A 43 -8.77 1.27 6.08
CA VAL A 43 -10.01 0.71 6.62
C VAL A 43 -10.55 1.42 7.87
N HIS A 44 -9.65 1.96 8.71
CA HIS A 44 -10.04 2.72 9.91
C HIS A 44 -10.55 4.12 9.55
N ALA A 45 -9.92 4.77 8.56
CA ALA A 45 -10.38 6.06 8.06
C ALA A 45 -11.75 5.93 7.38
N VAL A 46 -11.97 4.86 6.60
CA VAL A 46 -13.28 4.55 6.02
C VAL A 46 -14.35 4.40 7.11
N ALA A 47 -14.04 3.71 8.21
CA ALA A 47 -14.96 3.58 9.34
C ALA A 47 -15.25 4.95 10.00
N ALA A 48 -14.24 5.78 10.21
CA ALA A 48 -14.41 7.13 10.77
C ALA A 48 -15.26 8.03 9.86
N ILE A 49 -15.00 8.03 8.55
CA ILE A 49 -15.75 8.78 7.54
C ILE A 49 -17.21 8.33 7.52
N GLY A 50 -17.45 7.02 7.45
CA GLY A 50 -18.80 6.44 7.43
C GLY A 50 -19.59 6.64 8.72
N SER A 51 -18.94 7.03 9.83
CA SER A 51 -19.63 7.38 11.07
C SER A 51 -20.32 8.75 11.04
N ARG A 52 -20.07 9.55 9.99
CA ARG A 52 -20.63 10.90 9.85
C ARG A 52 -21.42 11.07 8.56
N PRO A 53 -22.66 11.58 8.63
CA PRO A 53 -23.44 11.89 7.44
C PRO A 53 -22.74 12.93 6.55
N GLY A 54 -22.88 12.78 5.23
CA GLY A 54 -22.41 13.76 4.25
C GLY A 54 -20.92 13.74 3.94
N LEU A 55 -20.12 12.91 4.61
CA LEU A 55 -18.71 12.73 4.26
C LEU A 55 -18.54 11.63 3.21
N SER A 56 -17.67 11.90 2.23
CA SER A 56 -17.28 10.95 1.19
C SER A 56 -15.80 10.59 1.32
N CYS A 57 -15.47 9.32 1.16
CA CYS A 57 -14.07 8.86 1.16
C CYS A 57 -13.22 9.57 0.11
N TYR A 58 -13.81 9.91 -1.04
CA TYR A 58 -13.12 10.58 -2.14
C TYR A 58 -12.55 11.95 -1.75
N ASN A 59 -13.15 12.64 -0.77
CA ASN A 59 -12.65 13.93 -0.27
C ASN A 59 -11.31 13.82 0.47
N TYR A 60 -10.93 12.59 0.86
CA TYR A 60 -9.77 12.32 1.69
C TYR A 60 -8.65 11.57 0.97
N ILE A 61 -8.87 11.18 -0.29
CA ILE A 61 -7.86 10.53 -1.13
C ILE A 61 -6.97 11.60 -1.79
N SER A 62 -5.70 11.29 -2.02
CA SER A 62 -4.79 12.19 -2.74
C SER A 62 -5.20 12.38 -4.21
N PRO A 63 -5.05 13.59 -4.77
CA PRO A 63 -5.22 13.84 -6.21
C PRO A 63 -4.35 12.95 -7.10
N TYR A 64 -3.27 12.37 -6.56
CA TYR A 64 -2.42 11.41 -7.27
C TYR A 64 -3.19 10.25 -7.91
N TYR A 65 -4.32 9.85 -7.30
CA TYR A 65 -5.17 8.77 -7.79
C TYR A 65 -6.24 9.21 -8.81
N THR A 66 -6.18 10.46 -9.29
CA THR A 66 -7.11 10.96 -10.31
C THR A 66 -6.62 10.65 -11.72
N ARG A 67 -7.55 10.52 -12.67
CA ARG A 67 -7.23 10.36 -14.09
C ARG A 67 -6.38 11.52 -14.60
N ASP A 68 -6.70 12.74 -14.17
CA ASP A 68 -5.98 13.93 -14.63
C ASP A 68 -4.53 13.90 -14.17
N MET A 69 -4.26 13.46 -12.94
CA MET A 69 -2.88 13.27 -12.49
C MET A 69 -2.16 12.12 -13.18
N LEU A 70 -2.86 11.03 -13.49
CA LEU A 70 -2.29 9.97 -14.30
C LEU A 70 -1.85 10.51 -15.66
N LEU A 71 -2.73 11.20 -16.39
CA LEU A 71 -2.40 11.78 -17.69
C LEU A 71 -1.26 12.81 -17.59
N ALA A 72 -1.26 13.67 -16.57
CA ALA A 72 -0.19 14.64 -16.37
C ALA A 72 1.17 13.95 -16.09
N THR A 73 1.19 12.87 -15.32
CA THR A 73 2.42 12.09 -15.03
C THR A 73 3.02 11.50 -16.30
N TRP A 74 2.18 11.05 -17.24
CA TRP A 74 2.60 10.44 -18.50
C TRP A 74 2.48 11.39 -19.71
N SER A 75 2.36 12.70 -19.47
CA SER A 75 2.19 13.70 -20.54
C SER A 75 3.48 13.93 -21.35
N GLY A 76 4.62 13.51 -20.81
CA GLY A 76 5.91 13.60 -21.49
C GLY A 76 6.04 12.60 -22.64
N ILE A 77 6.89 12.92 -23.61
CA ILE A 77 7.25 11.98 -24.67
C ILE A 77 8.08 10.85 -24.05
N MET A 78 7.55 9.63 -24.13
CA MET A 78 8.33 8.43 -23.83
C MET A 78 9.06 8.00 -25.09
N HIS A 79 10.36 8.27 -25.14
CA HIS A 79 11.18 7.74 -26.22
C HIS A 79 11.28 6.21 -26.11
N PRO A 80 11.28 5.48 -27.23
CA PRO A 80 11.58 4.06 -27.21
C PRO A 80 12.94 3.85 -26.58
N ILE A 81 13.06 2.80 -25.78
CA ILE A 81 14.35 2.34 -25.30
C ILE A 81 15.12 1.85 -26.55
N GLY A 82 16.33 2.35 -26.77
CA GLY A 82 17.18 1.94 -27.89
C GLY A 82 17.59 0.47 -27.80
N ASP A 83 18.20 -0.06 -28.86
CA ASP A 83 18.71 -1.43 -28.86
C ASP A 83 19.72 -1.64 -27.73
N SER A 84 19.65 -2.78 -27.06
CA SER A 84 20.60 -3.13 -26.00
C SER A 84 22.05 -3.17 -26.46
N GLU A 85 22.28 -3.43 -27.75
CA GLU A 85 23.62 -3.41 -28.35
C GLU A 85 24.24 -1.99 -28.34
N ASP A 86 23.41 -0.95 -28.36
CA ASP A 86 23.85 0.46 -28.36
C ASP A 86 24.01 1.04 -26.94
N TRP A 87 23.69 0.26 -25.90
CA TRP A 87 23.70 0.77 -24.52
C TRP A 87 25.14 0.96 -24.01
N VAL A 88 25.50 2.20 -23.69
CA VAL A 88 26.75 2.49 -22.99
C VAL A 88 26.58 2.14 -21.51
N ILE A 89 27.00 0.92 -21.13
CA ILE A 89 26.97 0.45 -19.74
C ILE A 89 28.29 0.84 -19.04
N PRO A 90 28.27 1.71 -18.00
CA PRO A 90 29.46 2.05 -17.25
C PRO A 90 30.18 0.83 -16.66
N SER A 91 31.51 0.85 -16.65
CA SER A 91 32.35 -0.26 -16.17
C SER A 91 32.01 -0.72 -14.75
N HIS A 92 31.65 0.22 -13.87
CA HIS A 92 31.26 -0.10 -12.51
C HIS A 92 29.97 -0.93 -12.47
N ILE A 93 29.00 -0.69 -13.36
CA ILE A 93 27.74 -1.45 -13.45
C ILE A 93 27.98 -2.81 -14.09
N SER A 94 28.74 -2.87 -15.20
CA SER A 94 29.04 -4.14 -15.88
C SER A 94 29.85 -5.09 -14.99
N SER A 95 30.65 -4.54 -14.06
CA SER A 95 31.38 -5.31 -13.06
C SER A 95 30.50 -5.83 -11.91
N VAL A 96 29.28 -5.30 -11.73
CA VAL A 96 28.35 -5.78 -10.70
C VAL A 96 27.83 -7.16 -11.09
N ARG A 97 28.35 -8.18 -10.39
CA ARG A 97 27.76 -9.51 -10.44
C ARG A 97 26.49 -9.51 -9.59
N CYS A 98 25.32 -9.47 -10.23
CA CYS A 98 24.03 -9.75 -9.58
C CYS A 98 24.06 -11.18 -9.03
N LYS A 99 24.30 -11.30 -7.72
CA LYS A 99 24.22 -12.60 -7.04
C LYS A 99 22.73 -12.92 -6.85
N PRO A 100 22.34 -14.21 -6.93
CA PRO A 100 21.03 -14.60 -6.46
C PRO A 100 20.85 -14.12 -5.00
N PRO A 101 19.61 -13.87 -4.55
CA PRO A 101 19.35 -13.56 -3.15
C PRO A 101 20.14 -14.53 -2.27
N SER A 102 20.84 -14.01 -1.27
CA SER A 102 21.66 -14.85 -0.41
C SER A 102 20.74 -15.78 0.40
N CYS A 103 20.43 -16.93 -0.16
CA CYS A 103 19.71 -18.01 0.52
C CYS A 103 20.69 -18.66 1.49
N LEU A 104 21.03 -17.95 2.57
CA LEU A 104 22.10 -18.33 3.51
C LEU A 104 21.82 -19.62 4.27
N LYS A 105 20.58 -20.12 4.23
CA LYS A 105 20.16 -21.51 4.44
C LYS A 105 18.65 -21.56 4.25
N ARG A 106 18.14 -22.65 3.68
CA ARG A 106 16.72 -22.97 3.83
C ARG A 106 16.46 -23.12 5.33
N PRO A 107 15.43 -22.47 5.93
CA PRO A 107 15.14 -22.67 7.34
C PRO A 107 14.99 -24.17 7.62
N PRO A 108 15.52 -24.68 8.75
CA PRO A 108 15.45 -26.09 9.08
C PRO A 108 14.00 -26.57 9.05
N GLY A 109 13.76 -27.71 8.39
CA GLY A 109 12.45 -28.33 8.28
C GLY A 109 12.02 -28.65 6.85
N ARG A 110 10.91 -29.37 6.75
CA ARG A 110 10.35 -29.83 5.46
C ARG A 110 9.86 -28.64 4.63
N PRO A 111 10.21 -28.55 3.34
CA PRO A 111 9.55 -27.66 2.39
C PRO A 111 8.03 -27.72 2.53
N LYS A 112 7.37 -26.56 2.68
CA LYS A 112 5.91 -26.51 2.57
C LYS A 112 5.52 -27.00 1.18
N LYS A 113 4.68 -28.05 1.10
CA LYS A 113 4.09 -28.52 -0.17
C LYS A 113 3.04 -27.56 -0.72
N SER A 114 2.49 -26.70 0.15
CA SER A 114 1.43 -25.75 -0.21
C SER A 114 1.99 -24.34 -0.33
N ARG A 115 1.60 -23.66 -1.41
CA ARG A 115 1.92 -22.25 -1.70
C ARG A 115 1.50 -21.34 -0.54
N ILE A 116 2.32 -20.35 -0.18
CA ILE A 116 1.95 -19.32 0.79
C ILE A 116 0.95 -18.36 0.12
N PRO A 117 -0.26 -18.16 0.67
CA PRO A 117 -1.21 -17.22 0.12
C PRO A 117 -0.76 -15.77 0.34
N SER A 118 -1.05 -14.90 -0.62
CA SER A 118 -0.90 -13.45 -0.48
C SER A 118 -2.00 -12.88 0.44
N ILE A 119 -1.83 -11.63 0.89
CA ILE A 119 -2.91 -10.91 1.59
C ILE A 119 -4.16 -10.89 0.71
N GLY A 120 -5.28 -11.39 1.24
CA GLY A 120 -6.57 -11.49 0.53
C GLY A 120 -6.86 -12.86 -0.10
N GLU A 121 -5.87 -13.75 -0.20
CA GLU A 121 -6.10 -15.11 -0.68
C GLU A 121 -6.45 -16.05 0.46
N TYR A 122 -7.65 -16.64 0.41
CA TYR A 122 -8.06 -17.68 1.35
C TYR A 122 -7.91 -19.06 0.72
N ARG A 123 -7.34 -20.00 1.47
CA ARG A 123 -7.38 -21.40 1.07
C ARG A 123 -8.83 -21.87 1.25
N GLY A 124 -9.52 -22.17 0.15
CA GLY A 124 -10.87 -22.72 0.20
C GLY A 124 -10.90 -23.97 1.10
N SER A 125 -11.98 -24.12 1.86
CA SER A 125 -12.17 -25.28 2.73
C SER A 125 -12.28 -26.54 1.85
N LYS A 126 -11.40 -27.51 2.04
CA LYS A 126 -11.56 -28.82 1.39
C LYS A 126 -12.80 -29.47 2.02
N HIS A 127 -13.79 -29.77 1.19
CA HIS A 127 -14.94 -30.59 1.56
C HIS A 127 -14.47 -32.04 1.77
#